data_AF-A0A3D8YEL4-F1
#
_entry.id   AF-A0A3D8YEL4-F1
#
_cell.length_a   1.000
_cell.length_b   1.000
_cell.length_c   1.000
_cell.angle_alpha   90.00
_cell.angle_beta   90.00
_cell.angle_gamma   90.00
#
_symmetry.space_group_name_H-M   'P 1'
#
loop_
_entity.id
_entity.type
_entity.pdbx_description
1 polymer ?
#
loop_
_entity_poly.entity_id
_entity_poly.type
_entity_poly.pdbx_seq_one_letter_code
_entity_poly.pdbx_strand_id
1 'polypeptide(L)'
;MKKIALLLSLLTTSFFAFPQEAPTERALIENTIQQYFDGWATGDTVKLSKAMHESCHLKNFRDGKFIVFSKGQYLSLFKPRQRPANLTTRIVAVDVTDNMGSAKVEISTAKDLFTDYFNLMKTNEGWVIADKVSTRKAHQIFDANVIKVEKETVIDGLKRPWSIAFLSETEALISEKEGDLVKVDLQKKEKITIKGFPTDIADSVAFYHPGDNSGKFEVVLDPDFKQNKFIYLSYASQTAKGKTTKIIRGLLLNDSLQQIKVLFVAEPRTFERHHYGGGMVFGKDGKLYFTIGERLFTEKDEPALPIAQNVEDKRGKIYRINSDGSIPEDNPYFGGKSTPGLYALGIRAAQGLALNTITGRIWFTEHGTHQGDEINVLRAGANYGWPMKTTGKYRFAGFAPEPISQNVYTDPVWSWLHTVAPTGLHFYEGNEFAAWNGNLIIGGLSRGSLWRISVDGERIRSAEELFVDDRLRLRKVAQSPMGKLYILSDEMNGKLIRLRNTAL
;
A
#
# COMPACT_ATOMS: atom_id res chain seq x y z
N MET A 1 71.58 58.32 2.88
CA MET A 1 71.60 56.85 2.88
C MET A 1 70.19 56.32 3.12
N LYS A 2 69.46 55.90 2.09
CA LYS A 2 68.12 55.30 2.24
C LYS A 2 68.04 54.05 1.37
N LYS A 3 67.72 52.93 2.03
CA LYS A 3 67.56 51.59 1.46
C LYS A 3 66.18 51.49 0.80
N ILE A 4 66.11 50.87 -0.37
CA ILE A 4 64.89 50.25 -0.92
C ILE A 4 65.27 48.83 -1.30
N ALA A 5 64.58 47.85 -0.73
CA ALA A 5 64.73 46.44 -1.02
C ALA A 5 63.70 46.02 -2.07
N LEU A 6 64.14 45.27 -3.09
CA LEU A 6 63.28 44.65 -4.10
C LEU A 6 63.46 43.13 -4.00
N LEU A 7 62.37 42.42 -3.71
CA LEU A 7 62.31 40.95 -3.68
C LEU A 7 62.15 40.41 -5.10
N LEU A 8 62.99 39.44 -5.49
CA LEU A 8 62.76 38.56 -6.65
C LEU A 8 62.21 37.21 -6.16
N SER A 9 61.10 36.76 -6.76
CA SER A 9 60.50 35.44 -6.54
C SER A 9 61.12 34.39 -7.47
N LEU A 10 61.58 33.27 -6.91
CA LEU A 10 61.84 32.02 -7.65
C LEU A 10 60.61 31.12 -7.56
N LEU A 11 60.01 30.76 -8.70
CA LEU A 11 59.05 29.66 -8.80
C LEU A 11 59.80 28.35 -9.05
N THR A 12 59.64 27.37 -8.15
CA THR A 12 59.97 25.97 -8.39
C THR A 12 58.68 25.18 -8.64
N THR A 13 58.51 24.64 -9.85
CA THR A 13 57.39 23.75 -10.19
C THR A 13 57.75 22.30 -9.86
N SER A 14 57.03 21.71 -8.90
CA SER A 14 57.09 20.29 -8.57
C SER A 14 55.93 19.57 -9.24
N PHE A 15 56.21 18.58 -10.11
CA PHE A 15 55.20 17.68 -10.68
C PHE A 15 54.77 16.66 -9.62
N PHE A 16 53.48 16.64 -9.27
CA PHE A 16 52.87 15.55 -8.51
C PHE A 16 52.32 14.50 -9.48
N ALA A 17 52.81 13.26 -9.39
CA ALA A 17 52.19 12.10 -10.03
C ALA A 17 51.04 11.61 -9.14
N PHE A 18 49.83 11.53 -9.68
CA PHE A 18 48.68 10.93 -9.00
C PHE A 18 48.73 9.39 -9.12
N PRO A 19 48.44 8.63 -8.05
CA PRO A 19 48.33 7.17 -8.12
C PRO A 19 47.07 6.74 -8.88
N GLN A 20 47.21 5.74 -9.76
CA GLN A 20 46.11 5.13 -10.52
C GLN A 20 45.29 4.21 -9.59
N GLU A 21 43.99 4.47 -9.45
CA GLU A 21 43.08 3.62 -8.66
C GLU A 21 42.98 2.20 -9.26
N ALA A 22 42.84 1.19 -8.38
CA ALA A 22 42.65 -0.19 -8.79
C ALA A 22 41.30 -0.38 -9.52
N PRO A 23 41.24 -1.16 -10.61
CA PRO A 23 40.01 -1.38 -11.36
C PRO A 23 38.95 -2.12 -10.53
N THR A 24 37.68 -1.72 -10.69
CA THR A 24 36.53 -2.39 -10.05
C THR A 24 36.30 -3.80 -10.63
N GLU A 25 35.64 -4.68 -9.89
CA GLU A 25 35.30 -6.03 -10.37
C GLU A 25 34.51 -6.01 -11.68
N ARG A 26 33.56 -5.07 -11.78
CA ARG A 26 32.82 -4.83 -13.02
C ARG A 26 33.76 -4.48 -14.18
N ALA A 27 34.71 -3.57 -13.98
CA ALA A 27 35.67 -3.21 -15.03
C ALA A 27 36.56 -4.39 -15.44
N LEU A 28 36.93 -5.27 -14.49
CA LEU A 28 37.70 -6.48 -14.78
C LEU A 28 36.90 -7.51 -15.60
N ILE A 29 35.61 -7.67 -15.32
CA ILE A 29 34.70 -8.50 -16.13
C ILE A 29 34.51 -7.90 -17.53
N GLU A 30 34.27 -6.59 -17.62
CA GLU A 30 34.13 -5.90 -18.91
C GLU A 30 35.40 -6.04 -19.76
N ASN A 31 36.59 -5.97 -19.15
CA ASN A 31 37.86 -6.24 -19.83
C ASN A 31 37.98 -7.68 -20.34
N THR A 32 37.55 -8.66 -19.54
CA THR A 32 37.53 -10.08 -19.92
C THR A 32 36.62 -10.30 -21.14
N ILE A 33 35.44 -9.68 -21.13
CA ILE A 33 34.46 -9.74 -22.22
C ILE A 33 34.99 -9.01 -23.47
N GLN A 34 35.67 -7.89 -23.30
CA GLN A 34 36.27 -7.16 -24.41
C GLN A 34 37.37 -8.00 -25.08
N GLN A 35 38.18 -8.70 -24.29
CA GLN A 35 39.17 -9.64 -24.81
C GLN A 35 38.51 -10.79 -25.60
N TYR A 36 37.39 -11.30 -25.11
CA TYR A 36 36.57 -12.27 -25.85
C TYR A 36 36.04 -11.70 -27.17
N PHE A 37 35.48 -10.50 -27.16
CA PHE A 37 34.99 -9.82 -28.36
C PHE A 37 36.07 -9.62 -29.41
N ASP A 38 37.26 -9.18 -29.00
CA ASP A 38 38.37 -8.93 -29.93
C ASP A 38 38.91 -10.23 -30.52
N GLY A 39 39.02 -11.28 -29.69
CA GLY A 39 39.37 -12.62 -30.15
C GLY A 39 38.34 -13.15 -31.15
N TRP A 40 37.05 -12.98 -30.85
CA TRP A 40 35.97 -13.38 -31.75
C TRP A 40 35.99 -12.59 -33.06
N ALA A 41 36.20 -11.27 -32.99
CA ALA A 41 36.23 -10.39 -34.15
C ALA A 41 37.33 -10.77 -35.15
N THR A 42 38.52 -11.07 -34.62
CA THR A 42 39.74 -11.32 -35.40
C THR A 42 40.04 -12.81 -35.63
N GLY A 43 39.27 -13.72 -35.02
CA GLY A 43 39.57 -15.14 -35.06
C GLY A 43 40.86 -15.52 -34.32
N ASP A 44 41.30 -14.68 -33.37
CA ASP A 44 42.47 -14.90 -32.53
C ASP A 44 42.12 -15.85 -31.38
N THR A 45 42.55 -17.10 -31.53
CA THR A 45 42.28 -18.17 -30.56
C THR A 45 43.06 -17.99 -29.25
N VAL A 46 44.14 -17.20 -29.22
CA VAL A 46 44.90 -16.91 -28.00
C VAL A 46 44.07 -15.99 -27.09
N LYS A 47 43.51 -14.91 -27.66
CA LYS A 47 42.61 -13.99 -26.93
C LYS A 47 41.35 -14.69 -26.43
N LEU A 48 40.73 -15.49 -27.29
CA LEU A 48 39.55 -16.30 -26.93
C LEU A 48 39.90 -17.27 -25.79
N SER A 49 40.99 -18.02 -25.93
CA SER A 49 41.41 -19.01 -24.92
C SER A 49 41.66 -18.37 -23.56
N LYS A 50 42.32 -17.20 -23.52
CA LYS A 50 42.63 -16.49 -22.28
C LYS A 50 41.37 -15.91 -21.60
N ALA A 51 40.31 -15.61 -22.35
CA ALA A 51 39.05 -15.13 -21.77
C ALA A 51 38.18 -16.28 -21.20
N MET A 52 38.54 -17.53 -21.45
CA MET A 52 37.70 -18.71 -21.16
C MET A 52 38.41 -19.67 -20.22
N HIS A 53 37.73 -20.08 -19.16
CA HIS A 53 38.22 -21.13 -18.28
C HIS A 53 38.37 -22.45 -19.04
N GLU A 54 39.29 -23.32 -18.62
CA GLU A 54 39.57 -24.58 -19.32
C GLU A 54 38.35 -25.51 -19.37
N SER A 55 37.53 -25.49 -18.30
CA SER A 55 36.27 -26.25 -18.24
C SER A 55 35.10 -25.60 -18.99
N CYS A 56 35.33 -24.54 -19.77
CA CYS A 56 34.24 -23.81 -20.39
C CYS A 56 33.52 -24.66 -21.43
N HIS A 57 32.19 -24.75 -21.27
CA HIS A 57 31.30 -25.35 -22.25
C HIS A 57 30.48 -24.27 -22.94
N LEU A 58 30.32 -24.42 -24.26
CA LEU A 58 29.47 -23.56 -25.05
C LEU A 58 28.26 -24.34 -25.52
N LYS A 59 27.10 -23.87 -25.10
CA LYS A 59 25.82 -24.52 -25.33
C LYS A 59 25.01 -23.66 -26.29
N ASN A 60 24.41 -24.29 -27.30
CA ASN A 60 23.39 -23.65 -28.11
C ASN A 60 22.29 -24.64 -28.49
N PHE A 61 21.14 -24.11 -28.87
CA PHE A 61 20.06 -24.89 -29.44
C PHE A 61 19.74 -24.33 -30.82
N ARG A 62 19.97 -25.11 -31.86
CA ARG A 62 19.82 -24.68 -33.25
C ARG A 62 19.19 -25.80 -34.08
N ASP A 63 18.23 -25.45 -34.94
CA ASP A 63 17.58 -26.38 -35.87
C ASP A 63 17.04 -27.64 -35.18
N GLY A 64 16.45 -27.47 -33.99
CA GLY A 64 15.85 -28.55 -33.20
C GLY A 64 16.85 -29.42 -32.42
N LYS A 65 18.13 -29.08 -32.41
CA LYS A 65 19.20 -29.86 -31.75
C LYS A 65 19.91 -29.05 -30.68
N PHE A 66 20.13 -29.68 -29.53
CA PHE A 66 21.00 -29.17 -28.47
C PHE A 66 22.45 -29.54 -28.80
N ILE A 67 23.35 -28.56 -28.77
CA ILE A 67 24.76 -28.73 -29.12
C ILE A 67 25.61 -28.20 -27.98
N VAL A 68 26.65 -28.96 -27.62
CA VAL A 68 27.66 -28.58 -26.64
C VAL A 68 29.04 -28.67 -27.29
N PHE A 69 29.81 -27.61 -27.20
CA PHE A 69 31.23 -27.59 -27.54
C PHE A 69 32.07 -27.46 -26.27
N SER A 70 33.11 -28.26 -26.14
CA SER A 70 34.21 -27.93 -25.22
C SER A 70 34.96 -26.69 -25.72
N LYS A 71 35.72 -26.03 -24.84
CA LYS A 71 36.61 -24.90 -25.20
C LYS A 71 37.46 -25.23 -26.44
N GLY A 72 38.14 -26.38 -26.46
CA GLY A 72 38.99 -26.80 -27.58
C GLY A 72 38.22 -26.95 -28.89
N GLN A 73 37.05 -27.62 -28.86
CA GLN A 73 36.21 -27.77 -30.04
C GLN A 73 35.72 -26.41 -30.56
N TYR A 74 35.36 -25.49 -29.67
CA TYR A 74 34.93 -24.17 -30.07
C TYR A 74 36.06 -23.34 -30.71
N LEU A 75 37.26 -23.34 -30.11
CA LEU A 75 38.42 -22.62 -30.66
C LEU A 75 38.80 -23.14 -32.05
N SER A 76 38.60 -24.43 -32.33
CA SER A 76 38.84 -25.03 -33.66
C SER A 76 37.97 -24.47 -34.79
N LEU A 77 36.86 -23.80 -34.45
CA LEU A 77 35.97 -23.17 -35.42
C LEU A 77 36.51 -21.83 -35.94
N PHE A 78 37.58 -21.29 -35.34
CA PHE A 78 38.12 -19.99 -35.67
C PHE A 78 39.40 -20.10 -36.52
N LYS A 79 39.53 -19.17 -37.47
CA LYS A 79 40.75 -18.93 -38.24
C LYS A 79 41.07 -17.43 -38.18
N PRO A 80 42.35 -17.03 -38.11
CA PRO A 80 42.74 -15.63 -38.12
C PRO A 80 42.12 -14.87 -39.31
N ARG A 81 41.59 -13.68 -39.03
CA ARG A 81 40.93 -12.81 -40.01
C ARG A 81 41.03 -11.33 -39.60
N GLN A 82 40.84 -10.44 -40.57
CA GLN A 82 40.63 -9.03 -40.27
C GLN A 82 39.28 -8.82 -39.57
N ARG A 83 39.21 -7.81 -38.69
CA ARG A 83 37.95 -7.40 -38.03
C ARG A 83 36.93 -6.97 -39.09
N PRO A 84 35.73 -7.57 -39.14
CA PRO A 84 34.71 -7.16 -40.09
C PRO A 84 34.26 -5.71 -39.84
N ALA A 85 34.15 -4.90 -40.89
CA ALA A 85 33.78 -3.49 -40.79
C ALA A 85 32.39 -3.25 -40.16
N ASN A 86 31.44 -4.17 -40.38
CA ASN A 86 30.07 -4.10 -39.85
C ASN A 86 29.87 -4.88 -38.55
N LEU A 87 30.96 -5.22 -37.84
CA LEU A 87 30.88 -5.91 -36.56
C LEU A 87 30.68 -4.89 -35.43
N THR A 88 29.57 -5.00 -34.71
CA THR A 88 29.36 -4.26 -33.46
C THR A 88 29.20 -5.22 -32.30
N THR A 89 29.74 -4.85 -31.14
CA THR A 89 29.69 -5.63 -29.91
C THR A 89 29.19 -4.76 -28.77
N ARG A 90 28.36 -5.33 -27.90
CA ARG A 90 27.73 -4.60 -26.80
C ARG A 90 27.64 -5.49 -25.57
N ILE A 91 28.03 -4.94 -24.42
CA ILE A 91 27.69 -5.52 -23.12
C ILE A 91 26.32 -4.98 -22.73
N VAL A 92 25.35 -5.85 -22.54
CA VAL A 92 23.96 -5.47 -22.24
C VAL A 92 23.75 -5.35 -20.73
N ALA A 93 24.27 -6.33 -19.98
CA ALA A 93 24.17 -6.37 -18.53
C ALA A 93 25.38 -7.11 -17.97
N VAL A 94 25.83 -6.69 -16.79
CA VAL A 94 26.81 -7.38 -15.96
C VAL A 94 26.24 -7.44 -14.55
N ASP A 95 26.23 -8.62 -13.97
CA ASP A 95 25.86 -8.86 -12.59
C ASP A 95 27.04 -9.55 -11.88
N VAL A 96 27.33 -9.14 -10.66
CA VAL A 96 28.50 -9.57 -9.88
C VAL A 96 28.08 -9.82 -8.45
N THR A 97 28.38 -11.01 -7.95
CA THR A 97 28.21 -11.38 -6.54
C THR A 97 29.49 -12.07 -6.08
N ASP A 98 30.29 -11.33 -5.30
CA ASP A 98 31.60 -11.78 -4.82
C ASP A 98 32.49 -12.28 -5.97
N ASN A 99 32.87 -13.56 -5.98
CA ASN A 99 33.75 -14.15 -7.00
C ASN A 99 32.99 -14.75 -8.19
N MET A 100 31.66 -14.58 -8.24
CA MET A 100 30.80 -15.07 -9.31
C MET A 100 30.20 -13.89 -10.09
N GLY A 101 29.99 -14.09 -11.37
CA GLY A 101 29.39 -13.07 -12.23
C GLY A 101 28.59 -13.67 -13.36
N SER A 102 27.71 -12.86 -13.93
CA SER A 102 27.06 -13.16 -15.19
C SER A 102 27.09 -11.94 -16.09
N ALA A 103 27.14 -12.18 -17.40
CA ALA A 103 27.03 -11.11 -18.36
C ALA A 103 26.15 -11.52 -19.53
N LYS A 104 25.31 -10.59 -19.96
CA LYS A 104 24.61 -10.69 -21.23
C LYS A 104 25.33 -9.81 -22.24
N VAL A 105 25.71 -10.38 -23.38
CA VAL A 105 26.43 -9.67 -24.44
C VAL A 105 25.81 -9.90 -25.81
N GLU A 106 26.02 -8.95 -26.70
CA GLU A 106 25.52 -8.97 -28.07
C GLU A 106 26.66 -8.79 -29.07
N ILE A 107 26.68 -9.62 -30.11
CA ILE A 107 27.58 -9.51 -31.26
C ILE A 107 26.71 -9.40 -32.51
N SER A 108 26.76 -8.27 -33.19
CA SER A 108 25.97 -8.02 -34.40
C SER A 108 26.88 -7.93 -35.62
N THR A 109 26.47 -8.61 -36.68
CA THR A 109 27.12 -8.63 -38.00
C THR A 109 26.12 -8.16 -39.06
N ALA A 110 26.54 -8.08 -40.32
CA ALA A 110 25.63 -7.76 -41.42
C ALA A 110 24.46 -8.74 -41.61
N LYS A 111 24.56 -9.99 -41.09
CA LYS A 111 23.57 -11.05 -41.32
C LYS A 111 22.89 -11.59 -40.07
N ASP A 112 23.57 -11.51 -38.93
CA ASP A 112 23.17 -12.19 -37.70
C ASP A 112 23.38 -11.28 -36.49
N LEU A 113 22.45 -11.37 -35.52
CA LEU A 113 22.61 -10.90 -34.14
C LEU A 113 22.76 -12.13 -33.23
N PHE A 114 23.89 -12.22 -32.54
CA PHE A 114 24.15 -13.22 -31.52
C PHE A 114 23.92 -12.59 -30.15
N THR A 115 23.14 -13.26 -29.30
CA THR A 115 23.07 -12.97 -27.88
C THR A 115 23.76 -14.09 -27.12
N ASP A 116 24.77 -13.75 -26.33
CA ASP A 116 25.45 -14.69 -25.46
C ASP A 116 25.19 -14.36 -23.98
N TYR A 117 25.00 -15.41 -23.20
CA TYR A 117 24.93 -15.37 -21.74
C TYR A 117 26.17 -16.05 -21.20
N PHE A 118 27.02 -15.29 -20.53
CA PHE A 118 28.23 -15.76 -19.88
C PHE A 118 27.97 -15.95 -18.40
N ASN A 119 28.36 -17.11 -17.87
CA ASN A 119 28.66 -17.26 -16.46
C ASN A 119 30.16 -17.05 -16.30
N LEU A 120 30.55 -16.15 -15.41
CA LEU A 120 31.93 -15.79 -15.14
C LEU A 120 32.28 -16.15 -13.70
N MET A 121 33.56 -16.43 -13.48
CA MET A 121 34.11 -16.60 -12.15
C MET A 121 35.47 -15.95 -12.05
N LYS A 122 35.81 -15.47 -10.85
CA LYS A 122 37.12 -14.95 -10.53
C LYS A 122 38.02 -16.08 -10.06
N THR A 123 39.17 -16.19 -10.70
CA THR A 123 40.25 -17.13 -10.35
C THR A 123 41.46 -16.34 -9.83
N ASN A 124 42.51 -17.05 -9.42
CA ASN A 124 43.78 -16.43 -9.06
C ASN A 124 44.43 -15.66 -10.24
N GLU A 125 44.03 -15.96 -11.48
CA GLU A 125 44.51 -15.29 -12.69
C GLU A 125 43.58 -14.16 -13.17
N GLY A 126 42.47 -13.93 -12.46
CA GLY A 126 41.45 -12.94 -12.79
C GLY A 126 40.12 -13.56 -13.24
N TRP A 127 39.25 -12.72 -13.80
CA TRP A 127 37.94 -13.13 -14.30
C TRP A 127 38.05 -13.92 -15.60
N VAL A 128 37.27 -14.99 -15.70
CA VAL A 128 37.18 -15.85 -16.89
C VAL A 128 35.74 -16.26 -17.13
N ILE A 129 35.41 -16.54 -18.40
CA ILE A 129 34.12 -17.14 -18.79
C ILE A 129 34.17 -18.62 -18.45
N ALA A 130 33.34 -19.04 -17.49
CA ALA A 130 33.22 -20.41 -17.02
C ALA A 130 32.23 -21.23 -17.86
N ASP A 131 31.18 -20.60 -18.38
CA ASP A 131 30.17 -21.23 -19.22
C ASP A 131 29.54 -20.20 -20.16
N LYS A 132 29.07 -20.67 -21.32
CA LYS A 132 28.39 -19.81 -22.30
C LYS A 132 27.15 -20.50 -22.87
N VAL A 133 26.05 -19.76 -22.94
CA VAL A 133 24.86 -20.12 -23.74
C VAL A 133 24.65 -19.07 -24.82
N SER A 134 24.37 -19.48 -26.06
CA SER A 134 24.26 -18.58 -27.22
C SER A 134 22.98 -18.80 -28.02
N THR A 135 22.40 -17.72 -28.56
CA THR A 135 21.25 -17.75 -29.47
C THR A 135 21.36 -16.71 -30.60
N ARG A 136 20.68 -16.98 -31.71
CA ARG A 136 20.54 -16.09 -32.89
C ARG A 136 19.13 -15.50 -33.00
N LYS A 137 18.62 -14.97 -31.89
CA LYS A 137 17.30 -14.34 -31.83
C LYS A 137 17.40 -12.96 -31.19
N ALA A 138 16.48 -12.09 -31.57
CA ALA A 138 16.32 -10.78 -30.93
C ALA A 138 16.01 -10.94 -29.44
N HIS A 139 16.49 -9.98 -28.65
CA HIS A 139 16.23 -9.94 -27.23
C HIS A 139 14.74 -9.74 -26.94
N GLN A 140 14.19 -10.57 -26.06
CA GLN A 140 12.91 -10.32 -25.40
C GLN A 140 13.19 -9.90 -23.95
N ILE A 141 12.69 -8.74 -23.56
CA ILE A 141 12.74 -8.26 -22.18
C ILE A 141 11.40 -8.59 -21.55
N PHE A 142 11.43 -9.36 -20.47
CA PHE A 142 10.30 -9.51 -19.57
C PHE A 142 10.70 -8.78 -18.29
N ASP A 143 10.07 -7.64 -18.03
CA ASP A 143 10.28 -6.94 -16.78
C ASP A 143 9.43 -7.63 -15.71
N ALA A 144 10.07 -8.49 -14.93
CA ALA A 144 9.42 -9.26 -13.86
C ALA A 144 8.81 -8.36 -12.76
N ASN A 145 9.10 -7.05 -12.79
CA ASN A 145 8.58 -6.06 -11.85
C ASN A 145 7.53 -5.12 -12.45
N VAL A 146 7.15 -5.28 -13.73
CA VAL A 146 6.01 -4.54 -14.28
C VAL A 146 4.76 -5.07 -13.58
N ILE A 147 4.19 -4.25 -12.71
CA ILE A 147 2.82 -4.47 -12.21
C ILE A 147 1.89 -3.78 -13.17
N LYS A 148 1.00 -4.54 -13.82
CA LYS A 148 -0.09 -3.98 -14.63
C LYS A 148 -1.40 -4.17 -13.89
N VAL A 149 -1.89 -3.11 -13.27
CA VAL A 149 -3.11 -3.16 -12.45
C VAL A 149 -4.33 -2.95 -13.33
N GLU A 150 -5.29 -3.87 -13.30
CA GLU A 150 -6.57 -3.75 -13.99
C GLU A 150 -7.75 -3.96 -13.04
N LYS A 151 -8.89 -3.30 -13.34
CA LYS A 151 -10.14 -3.41 -12.58
C LYS A 151 -11.03 -4.48 -13.21
N GLU A 152 -11.44 -5.46 -12.42
CA GLU A 152 -12.43 -6.49 -12.79
C GLU A 152 -13.69 -6.30 -11.94
N THR A 153 -14.83 -5.96 -12.57
CA THR A 153 -16.11 -5.92 -11.84
C THR A 153 -16.58 -7.34 -11.53
N VAL A 154 -16.69 -7.65 -10.24
CA VAL A 154 -17.12 -8.98 -9.77
C VAL A 154 -18.63 -8.99 -9.56
N ILE A 155 -19.14 -7.99 -8.81
CA ILE A 155 -20.57 -7.77 -8.57
C ILE A 155 -20.89 -6.29 -8.81
N ASP A 156 -22.06 -6.01 -9.37
CA ASP A 156 -22.70 -4.70 -9.43
C ASP A 156 -24.09 -4.72 -8.78
N GLY A 157 -24.84 -3.61 -8.86
CA GLY A 157 -26.17 -3.52 -8.26
C GLY A 157 -26.17 -3.46 -6.73
N LEU A 158 -25.04 -3.12 -6.10
CA LEU A 158 -24.96 -2.92 -4.65
C LEU A 158 -25.44 -1.53 -4.27
N LYS A 159 -26.27 -1.42 -3.22
CA LYS A 159 -26.87 -0.15 -2.79
C LYS A 159 -25.91 0.65 -1.90
N ARG A 160 -24.97 1.38 -2.51
CA ARG A 160 -23.86 2.08 -1.82
C ARG A 160 -23.13 1.18 -0.81
N PRO A 161 -22.43 0.15 -1.28
CA PRO A 161 -21.74 -0.80 -0.41
C PRO A 161 -20.71 -0.08 0.47
N TRP A 162 -20.79 -0.26 1.79
CA TRP A 162 -20.00 0.46 2.79
C TRP A 162 -18.80 -0.36 3.30
N SER A 163 -19.00 -1.65 3.57
CA SER A 163 -17.97 -2.55 4.09
C SER A 163 -18.11 -3.95 3.51
N ILE A 164 -17.01 -4.69 3.52
CA ILE A 164 -16.93 -6.09 3.11
C ILE A 164 -16.11 -6.89 4.13
N ALA A 165 -16.58 -8.08 4.47
CA ALA A 165 -15.90 -9.04 5.32
C ALA A 165 -15.93 -10.44 4.69
N PHE A 166 -14.77 -10.99 4.37
CA PHE A 166 -14.66 -12.30 3.73
C PHE A 166 -14.93 -13.44 4.72
N LEU A 167 -15.94 -14.27 4.41
CA LEU A 167 -16.24 -15.50 5.13
C LEU A 167 -15.31 -16.64 4.67
N SER A 168 -14.96 -16.62 3.38
CA SER A 168 -14.05 -17.51 2.69
C SER A 168 -13.45 -16.80 1.47
N GLU A 169 -12.72 -17.51 0.61
CA GLU A 169 -12.26 -16.96 -0.67
C GLU A 169 -13.37 -16.67 -1.68
N THR A 170 -14.51 -17.33 -1.52
CA THR A 170 -15.61 -17.29 -2.48
C THR A 170 -16.84 -16.64 -1.89
N GLU A 171 -16.89 -16.43 -0.58
CA GLU A 171 -18.03 -15.82 0.09
C GLU A 171 -17.62 -14.62 0.94
N ALA A 172 -18.40 -13.56 0.88
CA ALA A 172 -18.21 -12.38 1.71
C ALA A 172 -19.55 -11.80 2.17
N LEU A 173 -19.55 -11.14 3.34
CA LEU A 173 -20.61 -10.24 3.73
C LEU A 173 -20.31 -8.85 3.17
N ILE A 174 -21.33 -8.18 2.63
CA ILE A 174 -21.27 -6.77 2.25
C ILE A 174 -22.37 -6.03 2.99
N SER A 175 -22.00 -4.97 3.68
CA SER A 175 -22.93 -4.03 4.31
C SER A 175 -23.27 -2.95 3.30
N GLU A 176 -24.52 -2.85 2.86
CA GLU A 176 -24.99 -1.79 1.96
C GLU A 176 -25.53 -0.61 2.79
N LYS A 177 -24.94 0.59 2.62
CA LYS A 177 -25.33 1.78 3.40
C LYS A 177 -26.82 2.09 3.27
N GLU A 178 -27.32 1.98 2.04
CA GLU A 178 -28.71 2.25 1.62
C GLU A 178 -29.47 0.96 1.22
N GLY A 179 -28.96 -0.19 1.66
CA GLY A 179 -29.51 -1.51 1.34
C GLY A 179 -29.52 -2.43 2.55
N ASP A 180 -29.20 -3.70 2.34
CA ASP A 180 -29.17 -4.71 3.41
C ASP A 180 -27.75 -5.10 3.81
N LEU A 181 -27.64 -5.89 4.87
CA LEU A 181 -26.48 -6.77 5.00
C LEU A 181 -26.70 -7.96 4.06
N VAL A 182 -25.80 -8.16 3.09
CA VAL A 182 -25.92 -9.24 2.10
C VAL A 182 -24.76 -10.21 2.21
N LYS A 183 -25.00 -11.50 1.99
CA LYS A 183 -23.96 -12.49 1.71
C LYS A 183 -23.83 -12.63 0.21
N VAL A 184 -22.60 -12.57 -0.28
CA VAL A 184 -22.24 -12.61 -1.70
C VAL A 184 -21.43 -13.88 -1.98
N ASP A 185 -21.81 -14.60 -3.03
CA ASP A 185 -20.99 -15.62 -3.67
C ASP A 185 -20.24 -14.99 -4.86
N LEU A 186 -18.91 -14.91 -4.75
CA LEU A 186 -18.03 -14.25 -5.69
C LEU A 186 -17.84 -15.04 -7.00
N GLN A 187 -18.13 -16.35 -6.99
CA GLN A 187 -18.03 -17.19 -8.19
C GLN A 187 -19.33 -17.16 -8.99
N LYS A 188 -20.46 -17.33 -8.30
CA LYS A 188 -21.79 -17.29 -8.92
C LYS A 188 -22.26 -15.87 -9.22
N LYS A 189 -21.65 -14.87 -8.58
CA LYS A 189 -22.03 -13.45 -8.65
C LYS A 189 -23.45 -13.22 -8.16
N GLU A 190 -23.85 -13.99 -7.16
CA GLU A 190 -25.18 -13.94 -6.55
C GLU A 190 -25.08 -13.33 -5.15
N LYS A 191 -26.16 -12.66 -4.71
CA LYS A 191 -26.27 -12.13 -3.35
C LYS A 191 -27.60 -12.54 -2.73
N ILE A 192 -27.57 -12.78 -1.41
CA ILE A 192 -28.76 -13.00 -0.59
C ILE A 192 -28.75 -12.04 0.60
N THR A 193 -29.93 -11.59 1.02
CA THR A 193 -30.08 -10.74 2.20
C THR A 193 -29.96 -11.55 3.48
N ILE A 194 -29.12 -11.10 4.41
CA ILE A 194 -29.05 -11.59 5.78
C ILE A 194 -30.25 -11.06 6.57
N LYS A 195 -31.03 -11.96 7.15
CA LYS A 195 -32.22 -11.63 7.93
C LYS A 195 -31.86 -11.18 9.35
N GLY A 196 -32.81 -10.56 10.05
CA GLY A 196 -32.66 -10.24 11.48
C GLY A 196 -31.86 -8.98 11.79
N PHE A 197 -31.60 -8.12 10.81
CA PHE A 197 -30.96 -6.81 11.08
C PHE A 197 -31.85 -5.96 12.03
N PRO A 198 -31.27 -5.15 12.94
CA PRO A 198 -32.05 -4.28 13.83
C PRO A 198 -33.03 -3.36 13.11
N THR A 199 -34.21 -3.16 13.71
CA THR A 199 -35.30 -2.36 13.13
C THR A 199 -35.16 -0.86 13.38
N ASP A 200 -34.30 -0.44 14.30
CA ASP A 200 -34.09 0.97 14.65
C ASP A 200 -33.04 1.66 13.79
N ILE A 201 -32.80 1.16 12.58
CA ILE A 201 -31.88 1.72 11.58
C ILE A 201 -32.43 3.05 11.04
N ALA A 202 -31.55 4.06 10.97
CA ALA A 202 -31.78 5.28 10.23
C ALA A 202 -31.45 5.04 8.76
N ASP A 203 -32.44 5.19 7.88
CA ASP A 203 -32.21 5.14 6.45
C ASP A 203 -31.90 6.55 5.90
N SER A 204 -30.89 6.67 5.04
CA SER A 204 -30.60 7.90 4.29
C SER A 204 -31.42 8.00 2.99
N VAL A 205 -32.17 6.95 2.62
CA VAL A 205 -33.03 6.93 1.42
C VAL A 205 -34.28 7.77 1.65
N ALA A 206 -34.12 9.09 1.62
CA ALA A 206 -35.22 10.02 1.48
C ALA A 206 -34.79 11.20 0.60
N PHE A 207 -35.55 11.44 -0.47
CA PHE A 207 -35.43 12.58 -1.40
C PHE A 207 -35.41 13.96 -0.67
N TYR A 208 -35.83 13.98 0.59
CA TYR A 208 -35.97 15.17 1.44
C TYR A 208 -34.67 15.65 2.10
N HIS A 209 -33.60 14.83 2.17
CA HIS A 209 -32.37 15.18 2.91
C HIS A 209 -31.08 14.89 2.13
N PRO A 210 -30.80 15.65 1.05
CA PRO A 210 -29.52 15.54 0.35
C PRO A 210 -28.34 15.72 1.32
N GLY A 211 -27.35 14.83 1.22
CA GLY A 211 -26.14 14.84 2.06
C GLY A 211 -26.23 14.07 3.39
N ASP A 212 -27.31 13.33 3.66
CA ASP A 212 -27.39 12.46 4.84
C ASP A 212 -26.45 11.25 4.72
N ASN A 213 -25.58 11.10 5.71
CA ASN A 213 -24.60 10.03 5.80
C ASN A 213 -25.06 8.88 6.70
N SER A 214 -26.33 8.84 7.13
CA SER A 214 -26.88 7.72 7.91
C SER A 214 -26.95 6.43 7.08
N GLY A 215 -27.02 5.29 7.75
CA GLY A 215 -27.19 3.98 7.13
C GLY A 215 -26.46 2.88 7.88
N LYS A 216 -26.20 1.77 7.17
CA LYS A 216 -25.38 0.66 7.66
C LYS A 216 -23.92 0.93 7.32
N PHE A 217 -23.01 0.66 8.24
CA PHE A 217 -21.60 1.01 8.11
C PHE A 217 -20.74 -0.26 8.07
N GLU A 218 -19.90 -0.48 9.07
CA GLU A 218 -18.87 -1.51 9.06
C GLU A 218 -19.45 -2.88 9.43
N VAL A 219 -18.98 -3.93 8.76
CA VAL A 219 -19.09 -5.32 9.20
C VAL A 219 -17.69 -5.87 9.42
N VAL A 220 -17.42 -6.41 10.60
CA VAL A 220 -16.17 -7.14 10.88
C VAL A 220 -16.49 -8.49 11.50
N LEU A 221 -15.71 -9.50 11.16
CA LEU A 221 -15.80 -10.82 11.79
C LEU A 221 -15.05 -10.81 13.12
N ASP A 222 -15.55 -11.59 14.07
CA ASP A 222 -14.76 -11.92 15.26
C ASP A 222 -13.43 -12.60 14.86
N PRO A 223 -12.30 -12.35 15.55
CA PRO A 223 -11.06 -13.08 15.28
C PRO A 223 -11.22 -14.60 15.36
N ASP A 224 -12.17 -15.09 16.16
CA ASP A 224 -12.49 -16.49 16.36
C ASP A 224 -13.77 -16.92 15.59
N PHE A 225 -14.14 -16.18 14.53
CA PHE A 225 -15.37 -16.40 13.74
C PHE A 225 -15.55 -17.83 13.21
N LYS A 226 -14.46 -18.53 12.89
CA LYS A 226 -14.54 -19.93 12.42
C LYS A 226 -15.22 -20.84 13.45
N GLN A 227 -15.05 -20.53 14.73
CA GLN A 227 -15.58 -21.27 15.87
C GLN A 227 -16.91 -20.67 16.36
N ASN A 228 -16.95 -19.35 16.57
CA ASN A 228 -18.04 -18.70 17.30
C ASN A 228 -19.12 -18.03 16.43
N LYS A 229 -18.84 -17.82 15.13
CA LYS A 229 -19.74 -17.17 14.15
C LYS A 229 -20.23 -15.77 14.54
N PHE A 230 -19.54 -15.06 15.43
CA PHE A 230 -19.90 -13.70 15.80
C PHE A 230 -19.43 -12.69 14.75
N ILE A 231 -20.33 -11.78 14.38
CA ILE A 231 -20.01 -10.60 13.59
C ILE A 231 -20.37 -9.34 14.36
N TYR A 232 -19.67 -8.25 14.05
CA TYR A 232 -19.87 -6.95 14.64
C TYR A 232 -20.31 -5.99 13.56
N LEU A 233 -21.30 -5.16 13.87
CA LEU A 233 -21.92 -4.23 12.94
C LEU A 233 -21.98 -2.85 13.57
N SER A 234 -21.67 -1.83 12.79
CA SER A 234 -21.94 -0.44 13.13
C SER A 234 -22.99 0.13 12.19
N TYR A 235 -23.88 0.97 12.72
CA TYR A 235 -24.94 1.60 11.93
C TYR A 235 -25.47 2.86 12.62
N ALA A 236 -26.12 3.74 11.85
CA ALA A 236 -26.86 4.87 12.42
C ALA A 236 -28.20 4.38 12.95
N SER A 237 -28.41 4.43 14.27
CA SER A 237 -29.69 4.14 14.92
C SER A 237 -30.56 5.38 15.07
N GLN A 238 -31.87 5.25 14.95
CA GLN A 238 -32.84 6.34 15.02
C GLN A 238 -33.90 6.12 16.11
N THR A 239 -34.27 7.20 16.78
CA THR A 239 -35.49 7.32 17.59
C THR A 239 -36.17 8.65 17.31
N ALA A 240 -37.28 8.95 18.00
CA ALA A 240 -37.90 10.27 17.96
C ALA A 240 -36.96 11.41 18.41
N LYS A 241 -35.88 11.11 19.15
CA LYS A 241 -34.88 12.09 19.63
C LYS A 241 -33.75 12.36 18.63
N GLY A 242 -33.77 11.74 17.45
CA GLY A 242 -32.73 11.89 16.42
C GLY A 242 -31.96 10.60 16.16
N LYS A 243 -30.75 10.74 15.60
CA LYS A 243 -29.89 9.66 15.11
C LYS A 243 -28.55 9.63 15.84
N THR A 244 -27.99 8.43 16.05
CA THR A 244 -26.59 8.26 16.49
C THR A 244 -26.01 6.91 16.07
N THR A 245 -24.69 6.78 16.04
CA THR A 245 -23.98 5.53 15.76
C THR A 245 -24.20 4.51 16.89
N LYS A 246 -24.53 3.28 16.50
CA LYS A 246 -24.64 2.13 17.39
C LYS A 246 -23.73 1.01 16.91
N ILE A 247 -23.07 0.33 17.86
CA ILE A 247 -22.26 -0.86 17.65
C ILE A 247 -22.97 -2.06 18.29
N ILE A 248 -23.12 -3.14 17.52
CA ILE A 248 -23.72 -4.39 17.97
C ILE A 248 -22.82 -5.58 17.63
N ARG A 249 -23.03 -6.68 18.35
CA ARG A 249 -22.57 -8.02 17.98
C ARG A 249 -23.78 -8.90 17.71
N GLY A 250 -23.70 -9.78 16.73
CA GLY A 250 -24.71 -10.83 16.54
C GLY A 250 -24.08 -12.12 16.04
N LEU A 251 -24.78 -13.22 16.28
CA LEU A 251 -24.43 -14.56 15.81
C LEU A 251 -24.96 -14.75 14.39
N LEU A 252 -24.09 -15.04 13.42
CA LEU A 252 -24.49 -15.32 12.05
C LEU A 252 -24.75 -16.83 11.88
N LEU A 253 -26.03 -17.20 11.75
CA LEU A 253 -26.44 -18.60 11.59
C LEU A 253 -27.56 -18.72 10.55
N ASN A 254 -27.36 -19.59 9.55
CA ASN A 254 -28.34 -19.88 8.49
C ASN A 254 -28.86 -18.61 7.80
N ASP A 255 -27.94 -17.74 7.38
CA ASP A 255 -28.23 -16.47 6.70
C ASP A 255 -29.14 -15.52 7.50
N SER A 256 -29.04 -15.61 8.83
CA SER A 256 -29.77 -14.77 9.78
C SER A 256 -28.87 -14.31 10.92
N LEU A 257 -29.04 -13.06 11.32
CA LEU A 257 -28.40 -12.49 12.51
C LEU A 257 -29.27 -12.79 13.73
N GLN A 258 -28.68 -13.45 14.72
CA GLN A 258 -29.35 -13.88 15.96
C GLN A 258 -28.56 -13.38 17.18
N GLN A 259 -29.15 -13.52 18.38
CA GLN A 259 -28.49 -13.19 19.65
C GLN A 259 -27.82 -11.80 19.66
N ILE A 260 -28.53 -10.80 19.13
CA ILE A 260 -27.99 -9.46 18.96
C ILE A 260 -27.78 -8.82 20.34
N LYS A 261 -26.53 -8.42 20.61
CA LYS A 261 -26.13 -7.68 21.79
C LYS A 261 -25.69 -6.28 21.39
N VAL A 262 -26.26 -5.26 22.04
CA VAL A 262 -25.76 -3.88 21.91
C VAL A 262 -24.46 -3.75 22.70
N LEU A 263 -23.41 -3.28 22.05
CA LEU A 263 -22.10 -3.06 22.67
C LEU A 263 -21.89 -1.59 23.01
N PHE A 264 -22.34 -0.69 22.14
CA PHE A 264 -22.13 0.75 22.32
C PHE A 264 -23.22 1.57 21.63
N VAL A 265 -23.65 2.66 22.29
CA VAL A 265 -24.52 3.69 21.72
C VAL A 265 -23.86 5.05 21.96
N ALA A 266 -23.57 5.76 20.87
CA ALA A 266 -22.88 7.06 20.88
C ALA A 266 -23.80 8.23 21.23
N GLU A 267 -24.47 8.17 22.38
CA GLU A 267 -25.27 9.29 22.88
C GLU A 267 -24.44 10.59 22.99
N PRO A 268 -25.06 11.77 22.78
CA PRO A 268 -26.50 11.96 22.51
C PRO A 268 -26.91 11.69 21.05
N ARG A 269 -28.19 11.34 20.85
CA ARG A 269 -28.85 11.41 19.54
C ARG A 269 -29.08 12.86 19.10
N THR A 270 -28.86 13.12 17.81
CA THR A 270 -28.99 14.45 17.19
C THR A 270 -29.69 14.35 15.84
N PHE A 271 -30.24 15.47 15.35
CA PHE A 271 -30.77 15.56 13.97
C PHE A 271 -29.70 15.87 12.93
N GLU A 272 -28.43 15.89 13.35
CA GLU A 272 -27.30 16.04 12.45
C GLU A 272 -27.20 14.92 11.43
N ARG A 273 -26.63 15.23 10.27
CA ARG A 273 -26.62 14.32 9.11
C ARG A 273 -25.24 13.76 8.78
N HIS A 274 -24.20 14.22 9.48
CA HIS A 274 -22.81 14.01 9.06
C HIS A 274 -21.96 13.35 10.13
N HIS A 275 -20.79 12.84 9.73
CA HIS A 275 -19.73 12.38 10.64
C HIS A 275 -20.19 11.34 11.68
N TYR A 276 -20.83 10.25 11.22
CA TYR A 276 -21.18 9.13 12.10
C TYR A 276 -19.94 8.34 12.58
N GLY A 277 -18.85 8.36 11.80
CA GLY A 277 -17.76 7.40 11.98
C GLY A 277 -18.25 5.99 11.65
N GLY A 278 -17.99 5.05 12.54
CA GLY A 278 -18.48 3.68 12.44
C GLY A 278 -17.46 2.67 11.92
N GLY A 279 -16.27 3.10 11.48
CA GLY A 279 -15.20 2.17 11.15
C GLY A 279 -14.79 1.35 12.37
N MET A 280 -14.47 0.07 12.15
CA MET A 280 -14.08 -0.87 13.20
C MET A 280 -12.91 -1.76 12.77
N VAL A 281 -12.08 -2.17 13.71
CA VAL A 281 -11.05 -3.20 13.51
C VAL A 281 -10.76 -3.93 14.81
N PHE A 282 -10.42 -5.21 14.72
CA PHE A 282 -9.82 -5.93 15.84
C PHE A 282 -8.32 -5.67 15.89
N GLY A 283 -7.82 -5.29 17.06
CA GLY A 283 -6.39 -5.20 17.32
C GLY A 283 -5.76 -6.58 17.52
N LYS A 284 -4.42 -6.63 17.51
CA LYS A 284 -3.64 -7.84 17.81
C LYS A 284 -3.83 -8.32 19.26
N ASP A 285 -4.35 -7.46 20.13
CA ASP A 285 -4.74 -7.71 21.52
C ASP A 285 -6.14 -8.34 21.68
N GLY A 286 -6.81 -8.64 20.56
CA GLY A 286 -8.15 -9.22 20.52
C GLY A 286 -9.25 -8.25 20.95
N LYS A 287 -8.97 -6.94 21.01
CA LYS A 287 -9.95 -5.91 21.38
C LYS A 287 -10.55 -5.27 20.14
N LEU A 288 -11.80 -4.85 20.25
CA LEU A 288 -12.50 -4.13 19.19
C LEU A 288 -12.22 -2.63 19.34
N TYR A 289 -11.67 -2.03 18.29
CA TYR A 289 -11.47 -0.59 18.16
C TYR A 289 -12.47 -0.02 17.19
N PHE A 290 -13.06 1.13 17.50
CA PHE A 290 -14.04 1.76 16.62
C PHE A 290 -14.06 3.28 16.73
N THR A 291 -14.42 3.92 15.63
CA THR A 291 -14.49 5.39 15.50
C THR A 291 -15.91 5.90 15.68
N ILE A 292 -16.06 7.02 16.36
CA ILE A 292 -17.31 7.78 16.46
C ILE A 292 -16.99 9.24 16.07
N GLY A 293 -17.57 9.73 14.97
CA GLY A 293 -17.34 11.11 14.54
C GLY A 293 -18.05 12.14 15.43
N GLU A 294 -17.69 13.41 15.29
CA GLU A 294 -18.12 14.50 16.20
C GLU A 294 -19.55 15.02 15.94
N ARG A 295 -20.08 14.71 14.75
CA ARG A 295 -21.46 14.95 14.28
C ARG A 295 -21.81 16.37 13.82
N LEU A 296 -20.96 17.38 13.96
CA LEU A 296 -21.21 18.74 13.45
C LEU A 296 -20.69 18.93 12.03
N PHE A 297 -21.41 19.68 11.20
CA PHE A 297 -20.93 20.03 9.85
C PHE A 297 -19.99 21.24 9.85
N THR A 298 -20.17 22.17 10.78
CA THR A 298 -19.46 23.45 10.84
C THR A 298 -19.04 23.75 12.27
N GLU A 299 -17.88 24.39 12.42
CA GLU A 299 -17.30 24.71 13.73
C GLU A 299 -18.09 25.78 14.47
N LYS A 300 -18.97 26.50 13.77
CA LYS A 300 -19.92 27.46 14.38
C LYS A 300 -20.82 26.81 15.44
N ASP A 301 -21.15 25.54 15.28
CA ASP A 301 -22.07 24.82 16.16
C ASP A 301 -21.34 24.15 17.35
N GLU A 302 -20.02 24.30 17.45
CA GLU A 302 -19.24 23.79 18.57
C GLU A 302 -19.62 24.53 19.87
N PRO A 303 -19.84 23.79 20.97
CA PRO A 303 -20.00 24.40 22.29
C PRO A 303 -18.66 24.94 22.82
N ALA A 304 -18.72 25.69 23.93
CA ALA A 304 -17.54 26.32 24.55
C ALA A 304 -16.44 25.31 24.91
N LEU A 305 -16.81 24.11 25.38
CA LEU A 305 -15.91 22.96 25.42
C LEU A 305 -16.20 22.06 24.21
N PRO A 306 -15.37 22.07 23.15
CA PRO A 306 -15.68 21.38 21.91
C PRO A 306 -15.97 19.89 22.09
N ILE A 307 -16.88 19.37 21.27
CA ILE A 307 -17.42 18.00 21.43
C ILE A 307 -16.30 16.96 21.40
N ALA A 308 -15.40 17.05 20.41
CA ALA A 308 -14.31 16.11 20.25
C ALA A 308 -13.27 16.20 21.40
N GLN A 309 -13.23 17.31 22.13
CA GLN A 309 -12.35 17.52 23.30
C GLN A 309 -13.01 17.15 24.64
N ASN A 310 -14.35 17.12 24.70
CA ASN A 310 -15.07 16.73 25.89
C ASN A 310 -15.02 15.20 26.11
N VAL A 311 -14.37 14.74 27.18
CA VAL A 311 -14.25 13.31 27.53
C VAL A 311 -15.57 12.68 28.01
N GLU A 312 -16.53 13.49 28.45
CA GLU A 312 -17.88 13.05 28.83
C GLU A 312 -18.80 12.88 27.61
N ASP A 313 -18.45 13.50 26.48
CA ASP A 313 -19.19 13.35 25.23
C ASP A 313 -18.66 12.17 24.42
N LYS A 314 -19.57 11.35 23.91
CA LYS A 314 -19.17 10.13 23.20
C LYS A 314 -18.64 10.37 21.78
N ARG A 315 -18.85 11.56 21.24
CA ARG A 315 -18.59 11.90 19.84
C ARG A 315 -17.18 12.46 19.64
N GLY A 316 -16.63 12.27 18.44
CA GLY A 316 -15.27 12.70 18.09
C GLY A 316 -14.17 11.90 18.78
N LYS A 317 -14.38 10.58 18.94
CA LYS A 317 -13.55 9.68 19.76
C LYS A 317 -13.24 8.36 19.06
N ILE A 318 -12.18 7.69 19.51
CA ILE A 318 -11.90 6.28 19.24
C ILE A 318 -12.04 5.51 20.55
N TYR A 319 -12.75 4.39 20.50
CA TYR A 319 -13.00 3.51 21.63
C TYR A 319 -12.28 2.18 21.47
N ARG A 320 -11.99 1.53 22.60
CA ARG A 320 -11.45 0.17 22.71
C ARG A 320 -12.26 -0.61 23.74
N ILE A 321 -12.87 -1.72 23.32
CA ILE A 321 -13.66 -2.62 24.18
C ILE A 321 -13.26 -4.09 23.98
N ASN A 322 -13.58 -4.96 24.94
CA ASN A 322 -13.50 -6.41 24.75
C ASN A 322 -14.55 -6.87 23.72
N SER A 323 -14.35 -8.06 23.14
CA SER A 323 -15.28 -8.68 22.17
C SER A 323 -16.69 -8.90 22.71
N ASP A 324 -16.87 -8.94 24.04
CA ASP A 324 -18.16 -9.04 24.69
C ASP A 324 -18.79 -7.69 25.09
N GLY A 325 -18.09 -6.58 24.87
CA GLY A 325 -18.50 -5.22 25.22
C GLY A 325 -18.06 -4.75 26.60
N SER A 326 -17.40 -5.58 27.40
CA SER A 326 -16.78 -5.12 28.65
C SER A 326 -15.59 -4.20 28.37
N ILE A 327 -15.24 -3.35 29.34
CA ILE A 327 -14.14 -2.38 29.19
C ILE A 327 -12.83 -3.03 29.64
N PRO A 328 -11.77 -3.01 28.80
CA PRO A 328 -10.45 -3.48 29.19
C PRO A 328 -9.88 -2.66 30.35
N GLU A 329 -9.28 -3.34 31.33
CA GLU A 329 -8.68 -2.72 32.52
C GLU A 329 -7.44 -1.88 32.19
N ASP A 330 -6.76 -2.20 31.08
CA ASP A 330 -5.58 -1.53 30.55
C ASP A 330 -5.91 -0.36 29.60
N ASN A 331 -7.17 0.11 29.57
CA ASN A 331 -7.51 1.31 28.83
C ASN A 331 -6.88 2.58 29.46
N PRO A 332 -6.53 3.58 28.64
CA PRO A 332 -5.99 4.85 29.13
C PRO A 332 -7.01 5.60 30.01
N TYR A 333 -6.51 6.30 31.03
CA TYR A 333 -7.33 7.07 31.95
C TYR A 333 -7.49 8.52 31.51
N PHE A 334 -8.75 8.95 31.32
CA PHE A 334 -9.12 10.32 30.93
C PHE A 334 -9.88 11.07 32.05
N GLY A 335 -9.78 10.61 33.30
CA GLY A 335 -10.54 11.15 34.43
C GLY A 335 -11.81 10.35 34.75
N GLY A 336 -12.30 10.47 36.00
CA GLY A 336 -13.40 9.64 36.52
C GLY A 336 -14.78 9.88 35.88
N LYS A 337 -14.94 10.96 35.11
CA LYS A 337 -16.17 11.25 34.36
C LYS A 337 -16.11 10.86 32.89
N SER A 338 -14.95 10.39 32.41
CA SER A 338 -14.79 10.04 31.00
C SER A 338 -15.70 8.89 30.58
N THR A 339 -16.09 8.90 29.30
CA THR A 339 -16.91 7.83 28.75
C THR A 339 -16.16 6.49 28.84
N PRO A 340 -16.79 5.43 29.39
CA PRO A 340 -16.16 4.11 29.45
C PRO A 340 -15.74 3.60 28.07
N GLY A 341 -14.53 3.04 27.99
CA GLY A 341 -13.96 2.53 26.74
C GLY A 341 -13.22 3.57 25.91
N LEU A 342 -13.20 4.84 26.32
CA LEU A 342 -12.47 5.90 25.60
C LEU A 342 -10.99 5.53 25.49
N TYR A 343 -10.46 5.53 24.27
CA TYR A 343 -9.08 5.15 23.98
C TYR A 343 -8.26 6.33 23.44
N ALA A 344 -8.86 7.14 22.57
CA ALA A 344 -8.29 8.38 22.06
C ALA A 344 -9.41 9.38 21.71
N LEU A 345 -9.09 10.67 21.64
CA LEU A 345 -10.05 11.75 21.38
C LEU A 345 -9.55 12.73 20.32
N GLY A 346 -10.36 13.75 20.01
CA GLY A 346 -9.96 14.82 19.12
C GLY A 346 -9.95 14.43 17.64
N ILE A 347 -10.81 13.49 17.23
CA ILE A 347 -11.02 13.19 15.80
C ILE A 347 -12.27 13.90 15.29
N ARG A 348 -12.31 14.22 13.99
CA ARG A 348 -13.46 14.85 13.35
C ARG A 348 -14.42 13.82 12.77
N ALA A 349 -13.98 13.20 11.67
CA ALA A 349 -14.82 12.38 10.80
C ALA A 349 -14.07 11.15 10.29
N ALA A 350 -13.39 10.45 11.21
CA ALA A 350 -12.68 9.22 10.89
C ALA A 350 -13.59 8.18 10.24
N GLN A 351 -13.15 7.58 9.13
CA GLN A 351 -13.95 6.63 8.36
C GLN A 351 -13.50 5.19 8.61
N GLY A 352 -12.25 4.87 8.32
CA GLY A 352 -11.71 3.51 8.40
C GLY A 352 -10.59 3.37 9.41
N LEU A 353 -10.45 2.15 9.96
CA LEU A 353 -9.30 1.69 10.74
C LEU A 353 -8.67 0.49 10.02
N ALA A 354 -7.36 0.33 10.09
CA ALA A 354 -6.67 -0.89 9.66
C ALA A 354 -5.56 -1.28 10.61
N LEU A 355 -5.48 -2.56 10.91
CA LEU A 355 -4.35 -3.16 11.62
C LEU A 355 -3.23 -3.42 10.62
N ASN A 356 -2.05 -2.88 10.90
CA ASN A 356 -0.81 -3.37 10.30
C ASN A 356 -0.41 -4.65 11.05
N THR A 357 -0.49 -5.83 10.44
CA THR A 357 -0.32 -7.09 11.18
C THR A 357 1.13 -7.34 11.59
N ILE A 358 2.08 -6.78 10.83
CA ILE A 358 3.53 -6.86 11.07
C ILE A 358 3.89 -6.08 12.34
N THR A 359 3.49 -4.81 12.43
CA THR A 359 3.85 -3.92 13.55
C THR A 359 2.86 -3.98 14.72
N GLY A 360 1.64 -4.48 14.48
CA GLY A 360 0.54 -4.46 15.45
C GLY A 360 -0.07 -3.07 15.66
N ARG A 361 0.31 -2.06 14.88
CA ARG A 361 -0.24 -0.69 14.98
C ARG A 361 -1.53 -0.57 14.18
N ILE A 362 -2.51 0.13 14.74
CA ILE A 362 -3.73 0.51 14.04
C ILE A 362 -3.52 1.88 13.41
N TRP A 363 -3.86 2.02 12.14
CA TRP A 363 -3.87 3.27 11.40
C TRP A 363 -5.31 3.64 11.07
N PHE A 364 -5.58 4.93 10.90
CA PHE A 364 -6.88 5.40 10.47
C PHE A 364 -6.78 6.61 9.55
N THR A 365 -7.86 6.86 8.83
CA THR A 365 -8.04 8.04 8.00
C THR A 365 -9.20 8.86 8.52
N GLU A 366 -9.13 10.17 8.34
CA GLU A 366 -10.24 11.05 8.63
C GLU A 366 -10.40 12.17 7.61
N HIS A 367 -11.64 12.64 7.49
CA HIS A 367 -11.95 13.79 6.66
C HIS A 367 -11.69 15.09 7.43
N GLY A 368 -10.97 16.00 6.79
CA GLY A 368 -10.88 17.40 7.19
C GLY A 368 -12.09 18.21 6.72
N THR A 369 -11.90 19.53 6.72
CA THR A 369 -12.92 20.53 6.40
C THR A 369 -12.71 21.04 4.97
N HIS A 370 -12.03 22.17 4.81
CA HIS A 370 -11.42 22.58 3.57
C HIS A 370 -9.98 22.08 3.58
N GLN A 371 -9.71 21.02 2.80
CA GLN A 371 -8.44 20.27 2.87
C GLN A 371 -8.24 19.65 4.27
N GLY A 372 -7.03 19.17 4.58
CA GLY A 372 -6.71 18.63 5.89
C GLY A 372 -7.32 17.26 6.15
N ASP A 373 -7.50 16.47 5.10
CA ASP A 373 -7.71 15.03 5.26
C ASP A 373 -6.41 14.40 5.74
N GLU A 374 -6.49 13.39 6.61
CA GLU A 374 -5.33 12.90 7.34
C GLU A 374 -5.19 11.37 7.31
N ILE A 375 -3.95 10.90 7.44
CA ILE A 375 -3.59 9.55 7.85
C ILE A 375 -2.95 9.65 9.23
N ASN A 376 -3.48 8.88 10.17
CA ASN A 376 -3.08 8.89 11.57
C ASN A 376 -2.67 7.48 12.03
N VAL A 377 -1.78 7.41 13.01
CA VAL A 377 -1.45 6.15 13.71
C VAL A 377 -2.04 6.20 15.10
N LEU A 378 -2.86 5.21 15.43
CA LEU A 378 -3.57 5.13 16.70
C LEU A 378 -2.60 4.95 17.88
N ARG A 379 -2.75 5.81 18.87
CA ARG A 379 -2.04 5.81 20.16
C ARG A 379 -3.01 5.81 21.32
N ALA A 380 -2.69 5.04 22.36
CA ALA A 380 -3.42 5.07 23.62
C ALA A 380 -3.29 6.46 24.26
N GLY A 381 -4.41 7.04 24.71
CA GLY A 381 -4.41 8.33 25.42
C GLY A 381 -4.29 9.55 24.50
N ALA A 382 -4.12 9.37 23.19
CA ALA A 382 -3.84 10.47 22.28
C ALA A 382 -5.05 11.39 22.04
N ASN A 383 -4.74 12.66 21.84
CA ASN A 383 -5.67 13.69 21.38
C ASN A 383 -5.23 14.16 19.99
N TYR A 384 -6.00 13.85 18.94
CA TYR A 384 -5.69 14.26 17.55
C TYR A 384 -6.07 15.70 17.23
N GLY A 385 -6.57 16.43 18.23
CA GLY A 385 -6.62 17.88 18.22
C GLY A 385 -7.87 18.50 17.64
N TRP A 386 -8.73 17.81 16.90
CA TRP A 386 -9.97 18.42 16.40
C TRP A 386 -10.89 18.91 17.54
N PRO A 387 -11.51 20.11 17.44
CA PRO A 387 -11.32 21.17 16.44
C PRO A 387 -10.30 22.23 16.86
N MET A 388 -9.47 21.98 17.87
CA MET A 388 -8.45 22.91 18.36
C MET A 388 -7.28 23.04 17.38
N LYS A 389 -6.98 21.96 16.66
CA LYS A 389 -5.92 21.87 15.66
C LYS A 389 -6.46 21.16 14.43
N THR A 390 -6.10 21.66 13.25
CA THR A 390 -6.40 21.03 11.96
C THR A 390 -5.25 21.28 10.99
N THR A 391 -4.99 20.32 10.10
CA THR A 391 -4.07 20.49 8.97
C THR A 391 -4.69 21.22 7.77
N GLY A 392 -6.00 21.51 7.82
CA GLY A 392 -6.76 22.24 6.81
C GLY A 392 -7.18 23.64 7.26
N LYS A 393 -8.32 24.11 6.75
CA LYS A 393 -8.96 25.38 7.17
C LYS A 393 -10.38 25.15 7.65
N TYR A 394 -10.79 25.80 8.73
CA TYR A 394 -12.18 25.77 9.21
C TYR A 394 -13.16 26.27 8.14
N ARG A 395 -14.39 25.75 8.17
CA ARG A 395 -15.48 26.27 7.33
C ARG A 395 -15.97 27.61 7.84
N PHE A 396 -15.98 27.77 9.16
CA PHE A 396 -16.32 29.04 9.80
C PHE A 396 -15.07 29.87 10.07
N ALA A 397 -14.84 30.90 9.25
CA ALA A 397 -13.61 31.71 9.30
C ALA A 397 -13.37 32.40 10.66
N GLY A 398 -14.43 32.67 11.44
CA GLY A 398 -14.34 33.28 12.76
C GLY A 398 -14.16 32.29 13.91
N PHE A 399 -14.00 30.99 13.62
CA PHE A 399 -13.81 29.99 14.67
C PHE A 399 -12.44 30.13 15.32
N ALA A 400 -12.46 30.46 16.61
CA ALA A 400 -11.26 30.57 17.46
C ALA A 400 -11.63 30.03 18.86
N PRO A 401 -11.46 28.73 19.12
CA PRO A 401 -11.80 28.15 20.40
C PRO A 401 -10.79 28.57 21.48
N GLU A 402 -11.26 28.75 22.71
CA GLU A 402 -10.38 29.05 23.84
C GLU A 402 -9.39 27.89 24.07
N PRO A 403 -8.08 28.16 24.23
CA PRO A 403 -7.10 27.12 24.47
C PRO A 403 -7.43 26.27 25.69
N ILE A 404 -7.38 24.95 25.54
CA ILE A 404 -7.51 24.03 26.66
C ILE A 404 -6.12 23.83 27.28
N SER A 405 -5.98 24.23 28.54
CA SER A 405 -4.71 24.14 29.27
C SER A 405 -4.19 22.71 29.33
N GLN A 406 -2.86 22.55 29.24
CA GLN A 406 -2.15 21.27 29.36
C GLN A 406 -2.51 20.19 28.33
N ASN A 407 -3.19 20.54 27.23
CA ASN A 407 -3.42 19.60 26.13
C ASN A 407 -2.19 19.44 25.24
N VAL A 408 -1.85 18.18 24.93
CA VAL A 408 -0.84 17.81 23.93
C VAL A 408 -1.55 17.16 22.76
N TYR A 409 -1.39 17.74 21.57
CA TYR A 409 -1.99 17.23 20.35
C TYR A 409 -1.04 16.31 19.60
N THR A 410 -1.58 15.24 19.03
CA THR A 410 -0.87 14.25 18.23
C THR A 410 -1.01 14.62 16.76
N ASP A 411 0.13 14.79 16.07
CA ASP A 411 0.14 15.12 14.66
C ASP A 411 -0.14 13.90 13.78
N PRO A 412 -0.79 14.09 12.62
CA PRO A 412 -0.93 13.04 11.63
C PRO A 412 0.42 12.68 11.01
N VAL A 413 0.55 11.44 10.55
CA VAL A 413 1.72 11.01 9.77
C VAL A 413 1.68 11.50 8.31
N TRP A 414 0.49 11.91 7.86
CA TRP A 414 0.28 12.51 6.55
C TRP A 414 -0.99 13.37 6.52
N SER A 415 -0.96 14.44 5.75
CA SER A 415 -2.15 15.22 5.40
C SER A 415 -2.16 15.59 3.93
N TRP A 416 -3.32 15.57 3.28
CA TRP A 416 -3.44 16.02 1.89
C TRP A 416 -3.70 17.52 1.80
N LEU A 417 -3.00 18.18 0.86
CA LEU A 417 -3.21 19.59 0.51
C LEU A 417 -4.48 19.84 -0.32
N HIS A 418 -5.22 18.79 -0.65
CA HIS A 418 -6.51 18.85 -1.32
C HIS A 418 -7.45 17.84 -0.66
N THR A 419 -8.76 18.04 -0.82
CA THR A 419 -9.75 17.09 -0.29
C THR A 419 -9.75 15.81 -1.12
N VAL A 420 -9.36 14.71 -0.49
CA VAL A 420 -9.46 13.33 -0.98
C VAL A 420 -10.78 12.71 -0.51
N ALA A 421 -11.23 13.07 0.69
CA ALA A 421 -12.25 12.37 1.47
C ALA A 421 -11.91 10.88 1.62
N PRO A 422 -10.80 10.54 2.33
CA PRO A 422 -10.30 9.19 2.45
C PRO A 422 -11.24 8.30 3.27
N THR A 423 -11.44 7.06 2.80
CA THR A 423 -12.36 6.09 3.42
C THR A 423 -11.59 4.93 4.03
N GLY A 424 -12.07 3.69 3.86
CA GLY A 424 -11.36 2.50 4.33
C GLY A 424 -9.95 2.39 3.75
N LEU A 425 -9.01 2.07 4.63
CA LEU A 425 -7.61 1.78 4.34
C LEU A 425 -7.30 0.30 4.58
N HIS A 426 -6.27 -0.22 3.92
CA HIS A 426 -5.81 -1.60 4.10
C HIS A 426 -4.30 -1.71 3.89
N PHE A 427 -3.61 -2.49 4.73
CA PHE A 427 -2.22 -2.87 4.49
C PHE A 427 -2.19 -4.11 3.61
N TYR A 428 -1.58 -4.02 2.43
CA TYR A 428 -1.52 -5.16 1.51
C TYR A 428 -0.48 -6.19 1.96
N GLU A 429 -0.85 -7.47 1.92
CA GLU A 429 -0.03 -8.61 2.40
C GLU A 429 -0.22 -9.85 1.48
N GLY A 430 -0.29 -9.65 0.16
CA GLY A 430 -0.55 -10.71 -0.81
C GLY A 430 0.59 -10.94 -1.82
N ASN A 431 0.46 -12.03 -2.59
CA ASN A 431 1.46 -12.40 -3.59
C ASN A 431 1.18 -11.83 -4.98
N GLU A 432 -0.08 -11.52 -5.31
CA GLU A 432 -0.47 -11.01 -6.64
C GLU A 432 0.20 -9.67 -6.95
N PHE A 433 0.39 -8.83 -5.92
CA PHE A 433 1.15 -7.59 -5.98
C PHE A 433 2.30 -7.63 -4.97
N ALA A 434 3.21 -8.62 -5.05
CA ALA A 434 4.25 -8.81 -4.02
C ALA A 434 5.07 -7.54 -3.70
N ALA A 435 5.37 -6.70 -4.70
CA ALA A 435 6.08 -5.43 -4.48
C ALA A 435 5.26 -4.36 -3.73
N TRP A 436 3.97 -4.63 -3.46
CA TRP A 436 3.10 -3.78 -2.67
C TRP A 436 2.96 -4.21 -1.21
N ASN A 437 3.61 -5.30 -0.80
CA ASN A 437 3.51 -5.77 0.57
C ASN A 437 3.96 -4.72 1.59
N GLY A 438 3.14 -4.52 2.62
CA GLY A 438 3.32 -3.49 3.63
C GLY A 438 2.87 -2.09 3.21
N ASN A 439 2.47 -1.87 1.95
CA ASN A 439 1.91 -0.58 1.53
C ASN A 439 0.45 -0.44 1.99
N LEU A 440 0.06 0.80 2.26
CA LEU A 440 -1.31 1.19 2.51
C LEU A 440 -2.03 1.45 1.19
N ILE A 441 -3.21 0.86 1.03
CA ILE A 441 -4.12 1.15 -0.06
C ILE A 441 -5.34 1.89 0.49
N ILE A 442 -5.68 3.05 -0.06
CA ILE A 442 -6.68 3.97 0.50
C ILE A 442 -7.62 4.46 -0.60
N GLY A 443 -8.93 4.26 -0.41
CA GLY A 443 -9.96 4.83 -1.29
C GLY A 443 -10.29 6.28 -0.92
N GLY A 444 -10.75 7.08 -1.89
CA GLY A 444 -11.24 8.44 -1.68
C GLY A 444 -12.57 8.70 -2.38
N LEU A 445 -13.44 9.48 -1.72
CA LEU A 445 -14.78 9.79 -2.22
C LEU A 445 -14.83 11.03 -3.10
N SER A 446 -14.10 12.09 -2.77
CA SER A 446 -14.39 13.44 -3.27
C SER A 446 -14.39 13.51 -4.81
N ARG A 447 -13.21 13.41 -5.41
CA ARG A 447 -13.00 13.35 -6.86
C ARG A 447 -12.88 11.92 -7.41
N GLY A 448 -13.05 10.93 -6.52
CA GLY A 448 -12.66 9.55 -6.77
C GLY A 448 -11.14 9.38 -6.85
N SER A 449 -10.59 8.48 -6.04
CA SER A 449 -9.16 8.18 -6.03
C SER A 449 -8.88 6.83 -5.38
N LEU A 450 -7.82 6.18 -5.83
CA LEU A 450 -7.20 5.03 -5.15
C LEU A 450 -5.73 5.36 -4.91
N TRP A 451 -5.30 5.41 -3.66
CA TRP A 451 -3.94 5.72 -3.30
C TRP A 451 -3.19 4.47 -2.88
N ARG A 452 -1.96 4.31 -3.37
CA ARG A 452 -0.95 3.40 -2.83
C ARG A 452 0.10 4.22 -2.10
N ILE A 453 0.28 3.95 -0.82
CA ILE A 453 1.18 4.68 0.06
C ILE A 453 2.24 3.70 0.57
N SER A 454 3.51 3.95 0.25
CA SER A 454 4.62 3.20 0.81
C SER A 454 5.04 3.81 2.14
N VAL A 455 5.28 2.95 3.13
CA VAL A 455 5.65 3.35 4.49
C VAL A 455 6.94 2.68 4.93
N ASP A 456 7.71 3.40 5.73
CA ASP A 456 8.87 2.87 6.47
C ASP A 456 8.68 3.20 7.94
N GLY A 457 8.33 2.17 8.73
CA GLY A 457 7.75 2.35 10.05
C GLY A 457 6.46 3.16 9.94
N GLU A 458 6.48 4.38 10.47
CA GLU A 458 5.34 5.32 10.43
C GLU A 458 5.55 6.48 9.47
N ARG A 459 6.70 6.51 8.79
CA ARG A 459 7.02 7.55 7.83
C ARG A 459 6.45 7.19 6.46
N ILE A 460 5.69 8.11 5.86
CA ILE A 460 5.32 8.00 4.44
C ILE A 460 6.57 8.19 3.57
N ARG A 461 6.88 7.19 2.74
CA ARG A 461 8.01 7.22 1.78
C ARG A 461 7.58 7.73 0.40
N SER A 462 6.43 7.26 -0.07
CA SER A 462 5.87 7.69 -1.35
C SER A 462 4.36 7.54 -1.35
N ALA A 463 3.68 8.39 -2.12
CA ALA A 463 2.25 8.33 -2.36
C ALA A 463 2.00 8.34 -3.87
N GLU A 464 1.27 7.36 -4.36
CA GLU A 464 0.90 7.19 -5.76
C GLU A 464 -0.62 7.14 -5.87
N GLU A 465 -1.19 7.94 -6.77
CA GLU A 465 -2.60 7.83 -7.13
C GLU A 465 -2.73 6.89 -8.33
N LEU A 466 -3.43 5.77 -8.16
CA LEU A 466 -3.71 4.79 -9.19
C LEU A 466 -4.98 5.17 -9.95
N PHE A 467 -5.05 4.78 -11.23
CA PHE A 467 -6.22 4.98 -12.10
C PHE A 467 -6.66 6.45 -12.23
N VAL A 468 -5.71 7.38 -12.37
CA VAL A 468 -6.01 8.83 -12.49
C VAL A 468 -6.92 9.19 -13.67
N ASP A 469 -6.90 8.39 -14.74
CA ASP A 469 -7.73 8.55 -15.94
C ASP A 469 -9.05 7.75 -15.90
N ASP A 470 -9.26 6.93 -14.85
CA ASP A 470 -10.44 6.07 -14.69
C ASP A 470 -10.84 6.02 -13.19
N ARG A 471 -11.17 7.20 -12.67
CA ARG A 471 -11.49 7.44 -11.27
C ARG A 471 -12.86 6.88 -10.90
N LEU A 472 -12.95 6.34 -9.69
CA LEU A 472 -14.20 5.94 -9.05
C LEU A 472 -14.25 6.50 -7.63
N ARG A 473 -15.45 6.83 -7.14
CA ARG A 473 -15.64 7.12 -5.71
C ARG A 473 -15.49 5.81 -4.95
N LEU A 474 -14.47 5.70 -4.08
CA LEU A 474 -14.14 4.46 -3.40
C LEU A 474 -14.43 4.53 -1.90
N ARG A 475 -15.07 3.48 -1.39
CA ARG A 475 -15.59 3.38 -0.03
C ARG A 475 -14.78 2.46 0.87
N LYS A 476 -14.32 1.33 0.35
CA LYS A 476 -13.57 0.33 1.13
C LYS A 476 -12.51 -0.31 0.23
N VAL A 477 -11.37 -0.59 0.82
CA VAL A 477 -10.36 -1.51 0.28
C VAL A 477 -10.29 -2.70 1.22
N ALA A 478 -10.24 -3.90 0.67
CA ALA A 478 -10.15 -5.14 1.44
C ALA A 478 -9.36 -6.21 0.69
N GLN A 479 -8.77 -7.12 1.44
CA GLN A 479 -8.05 -8.27 0.90
C GLN A 479 -8.78 -9.57 1.26
N SER A 480 -8.88 -10.49 0.31
CA SER A 480 -9.38 -11.85 0.59
C SER A 480 -8.37 -12.65 1.42
N PRO A 481 -8.77 -13.75 2.09
CA PRO A 481 -7.84 -14.61 2.82
C PRO A 481 -6.61 -15.11 2.02
N MET A 482 -6.67 -15.21 0.69
CA MET A 482 -5.55 -15.58 -0.20
C MET A 482 -4.82 -14.38 -0.81
N GLY A 483 -5.05 -13.16 -0.34
CA GLY A 483 -4.25 -12.00 -0.76
C GLY A 483 -4.75 -11.29 -2.03
N LYS A 484 -5.95 -11.59 -2.52
CA LYS A 484 -6.55 -10.86 -3.65
C LYS A 484 -7.11 -9.53 -3.17
N LEU A 485 -6.87 -8.46 -3.92
CA LEU A 485 -7.26 -7.11 -3.54
C LEU A 485 -8.61 -6.72 -4.15
N TYR A 486 -9.50 -6.17 -3.33
CA TYR A 486 -10.84 -5.74 -3.71
C TYR A 486 -11.12 -4.32 -3.25
N ILE A 487 -11.94 -3.60 -4.02
CA ILE A 487 -12.44 -2.27 -3.71
C ILE A 487 -13.96 -2.21 -3.86
N LEU A 488 -14.61 -1.42 -3.00
CA LEU A 488 -16.03 -1.08 -3.07
C LEU A 488 -16.21 0.35 -3.60
N SER A 489 -17.12 0.55 -4.56
CA SER A 489 -17.50 1.89 -5.02
C SER A 489 -18.67 2.49 -4.23
N ASP A 490 -18.68 3.81 -4.06
CA ASP A 490 -19.68 4.56 -3.28
C ASP A 490 -20.85 5.09 -4.14
N GLU A 491 -21.47 4.21 -4.92
CA GLU A 491 -22.52 4.59 -5.90
C GLU A 491 -23.86 3.90 -5.62
N MET A 492 -24.95 4.47 -6.14
CA MET A 492 -26.28 3.84 -6.08
C MET A 492 -26.29 2.46 -6.77
N ASN A 493 -25.60 2.37 -7.91
CA ASN A 493 -25.23 1.12 -8.56
C ASN A 493 -23.78 0.78 -8.22
N GLY A 494 -23.53 0.57 -6.93
CA GLY A 494 -22.23 0.27 -6.37
C GLY A 494 -21.71 -1.09 -6.82
N LYS A 495 -20.38 -1.22 -6.82
CA LYS A 495 -19.68 -2.39 -7.35
C LYS A 495 -18.70 -2.94 -6.33
N LEU A 496 -18.55 -4.26 -6.34
CA LEU A 496 -17.37 -4.95 -5.85
C LEU A 496 -16.43 -5.18 -7.03
N ILE A 497 -15.24 -4.61 -6.95
CA ILE A 497 -14.25 -4.65 -8.02
C ILE A 497 -13.00 -5.34 -7.47
N ARG A 498 -12.49 -6.34 -8.19
CA ARG A 498 -11.19 -6.95 -7.92
C ARG A 498 -10.11 -6.17 -8.68
N LEU A 499 -8.98 -5.92 -8.03
CA LEU A 499 -7.77 -5.43 -8.68
C LEU A 499 -6.90 -6.63 -9.06
N ARG A 500 -6.51 -6.69 -10.33
CA ARG A 500 -5.71 -7.78 -10.89
C ARG A 500 -4.35 -7.30 -11.34
N ASN A 501 -3.32 -8.10 -11.11
CA ASN A 501 -2.05 -7.92 -11.79
C ASN A 501 -2.07 -8.73 -13.10
N THR A 502 -2.16 -8.05 -14.24
CA THR A 502 -2.23 -8.68 -15.58
C THR A 502 -0.88 -8.77 -16.27
N ALA A 503 0.20 -8.44 -15.58
CA ALA A 503 1.55 -8.69 -16.04
C ALA A 503 2.05 -10.13 -15.74
N LEU A 504 1.32 -10.87 -14.90
CA LEU A 504 1.59 -12.25 -14.51
C LEU A 504 0.89 -13.27 -15.42
#